data_AF-A0A8I3A2Q7-F1
#
_entry.id   AF-A0A8I3A2Q7-F1
#
_cell.length_a   1.000
_cell.length_b   1.000
_cell.length_c   1.000
_cell.angle_alpha   90.00
_cell.angle_beta   90.00
_cell.angle_gamma   90.00
#
_symmetry.space_group_name_H-M   'P 1'
#
loop_
_entity.id
_entity.type
_entity.pdbx_description
1 polymer ?
#
loop_
_entity_poly.entity_id
_entity_poly.type
_entity_poly.pdbx_seq_one_letter_code
_entity_poly.pdbx_strand_id
1 'polypeptide(L)'
;MAHDESRYPNPHTFIPERFLDDDGSLKPDDTQHLAFRFGRRMCVGRHFADTSVWAVMAKVLAISDILGPLDENGVEIPMEPRFSTGIAV
;
A
#
# COMPACT_ATOMS: atom_id res chain seq x y z
N MET A 1 -4.38 2.67 16.12
CA MET A 1 -5.03 3.51 15.09
C MET A 1 -4.98 2.86 13.72
N ALA A 2 -3.84 2.85 13.00
CA ALA A 2 -3.78 2.23 11.67
C ALA A 2 -3.89 0.69 11.66
N HIS A 3 -3.52 0.03 12.77
CA HIS A 3 -3.70 -1.42 12.97
C HIS A 3 -4.74 -1.75 14.05
N ASP A 4 -5.69 -0.83 14.29
CA ASP A 4 -6.77 -1.09 15.24
C ASP A 4 -7.77 -2.07 14.64
N GLU A 5 -7.89 -3.26 15.20
CA GLU A 5 -8.74 -4.33 14.69
C GLU A 5 -10.25 -3.99 14.73
N SER A 6 -10.66 -3.10 15.64
CA SER A 6 -12.04 -2.61 15.69
C SER A 6 -12.42 -1.76 14.47
N ARG A 7 -11.43 -1.15 13.82
CA ARG A 7 -11.60 -0.30 12.64
C ARG A 7 -11.19 -1.03 11.35
N TYR A 8 -10.10 -1.78 11.40
CA TYR A 8 -9.54 -2.52 10.28
C TYR A 8 -9.42 -4.00 10.64
N PRO A 9 -10.45 -4.81 10.36
CA PRO A 9 -10.38 -6.26 10.56
C PRO A 9 -9.20 -6.86 9.79
N ASN A 10 -8.48 -7.80 10.39
CA ASN A 10 -7.22 -8.35 9.87
C ASN A 10 -6.21 -7.23 9.49
N PRO A 11 -5.83 -6.36 10.44
CA PRO A 11 -5.06 -5.15 10.14
C PRO A 11 -3.64 -5.44 9.63
N HIS A 12 -3.10 -6.61 9.94
CA HIS A 12 -1.77 -7.06 9.50
C HIS A 12 -1.78 -7.74 8.13
N THR A 13 -2.95 -7.96 7.53
CA THR A 13 -3.08 -8.52 6.19
C THR A 13 -3.16 -7.39 5.17
N PHE A 14 -2.32 -7.45 4.15
CA PHE A 14 -2.37 -6.51 3.03
C PHE A 14 -3.63 -6.75 2.19
N ILE A 15 -4.64 -5.90 2.37
CA ILE A 15 -5.94 -5.97 1.68
C ILE A 15 -6.23 -4.58 1.11
N PRO A 16 -5.79 -4.25 -0.13
CA PRO A 16 -6.02 -2.96 -0.76
C PRO A 16 -7.51 -2.60 -0.91
N GLU A 17 -8.34 -3.60 -1.15
CA GLU A 17 -9.77 -3.46 -1.45
C GLU A 17 -10.56 -2.91 -0.26
N ARG A 18 -10.00 -2.94 0.96
CA ARG A 18 -10.67 -2.38 2.15
C ARG A 18 -10.98 -0.89 2.01
N PHE A 19 -10.22 -0.20 1.18
CA PHE A 19 -10.35 1.23 0.91
C PHE A 19 -11.29 1.56 -0.27
N LEU A 20 -11.88 0.54 -0.91
CA LEU A 20 -12.74 0.70 -2.09
C LEU A 20 -14.20 0.34 -1.81
N ASP A 21 -15.14 1.15 -2.30
CA ASP A 21 -16.58 0.86 -2.30
C ASP A 21 -16.93 -0.26 -3.30
N ASP A 22 -18.18 -0.74 -3.23
CA ASP A 22 -18.67 -1.82 -4.09
C ASP A 22 -18.62 -1.49 -5.60
N ASP A 23 -18.58 -0.20 -5.96
CA ASP A 23 -18.44 0.29 -7.32
C ASP A 23 -16.96 0.47 -7.75
N GLY A 24 -16.00 0.21 -6.85
CA GLY A 24 -14.57 0.41 -7.06
C GLY A 24 -14.09 1.85 -6.86
N SER A 25 -14.95 2.76 -6.40
CA SER A 25 -14.55 4.10 -5.97
C SER A 25 -13.72 4.04 -4.68
N LEU A 26 -13.15 5.17 -4.26
CA LEU A 26 -12.50 5.27 -2.96
C LEU A 26 -13.55 5.59 -1.89
N LYS A 27 -13.58 4.78 -0.82
CA LYS A 27 -14.49 5.04 0.29
C LYS A 27 -14.19 6.43 0.88
N PRO A 28 -15.23 7.22 1.21
CA PRO A 28 -15.05 8.46 1.96
C PRO A 28 -14.58 8.11 3.39
N ASP A 29 -13.26 8.04 3.58
CA ASP A 29 -12.61 7.77 4.85
C ASP A 29 -11.63 8.91 5.18
N ASP A 30 -11.84 9.59 6.31
CA ASP A 30 -10.98 10.65 6.83
C ASP A 30 -9.55 10.20 7.17
N THR A 31 -9.25 8.90 7.11
CA THR A 31 -7.94 8.33 7.43
C THR A 31 -6.99 8.16 6.24
N GLN A 32 -7.37 8.58 5.03
CA GLN A 32 -6.49 8.55 3.85
C GLN A 32 -5.12 9.21 4.11
N HIS A 33 -5.08 10.21 5.00
CA HIS A 33 -3.85 10.91 5.37
C HIS A 33 -3.33 10.58 6.77
N LEU A 34 -3.82 9.51 7.41
CA LEU A 34 -3.39 9.11 8.76
C LEU A 34 -1.87 8.92 8.85
N ALA A 35 -1.24 8.44 7.77
CA ALA A 35 0.21 8.31 7.65
C ALA A 35 0.97 9.65 7.80
N PHE A 36 0.33 10.77 7.45
CA PHE A 36 0.92 12.12 7.49
C PHE A 36 0.51 12.95 8.71
N ARG A 37 -0.18 12.33 9.69
CA ARG A 37 -0.76 12.96 10.89
C ARG A 37 -1.79 14.05 10.54
N PHE A 38 -2.21 14.83 11.53
CA PHE A 38 -3.25 15.86 11.39
C PHE A 38 -2.88 17.20 12.03
N GLY A 39 -3.60 18.25 11.67
CA GLY A 39 -3.50 19.58 12.27
C GLY A 39 -2.31 20.43 11.78
N ARG A 40 -1.94 21.45 12.57
CA ARG A 40 -0.91 22.45 12.22
C ARG A 40 0.50 21.88 11.98
N ARG A 41 0.74 20.62 12.35
CA ARG A 41 2.03 19.91 12.20
C ARG A 41 1.91 18.71 11.24
N MET A 42 0.87 18.66 10.42
CA MET A 42 0.75 17.66 9.37
C MET A 42 1.97 17.74 8.42
N CYS A 43 2.37 16.60 7.87
CA CYS A 43 3.49 16.54 6.92
C CYS A 43 3.26 17.50 5.74
N VAL A 44 4.15 18.49 5.59
CA VAL A 44 4.10 19.46 4.49
C VAL A 44 4.40 18.81 3.14
N GLY A 45 5.10 17.68 3.14
CA GLY A 45 5.43 16.91 1.94
C GLY A 45 4.34 15.95 1.45
N ARG A 46 3.17 15.86 2.11
CA ARG A 46 2.14 14.86 1.79
C ARG A 46 1.74 14.85 0.32
N HIS A 47 1.51 16.04 -0.26
CA HIS A 47 1.08 16.16 -1.65
C HIS A 47 2.15 15.71 -2.65
N PHE A 48 3.41 16.00 -2.35
CA PHE A 48 4.54 15.53 -3.14
C PHE A 48 4.68 14.01 -3.03
N ALA A 49 4.57 13.46 -1.82
CA ALA A 49 4.66 12.03 -1.58
C ALA A 49 3.53 11.27 -2.30
N ASP A 50 2.28 11.69 -2.14
CA ASP A 50 1.12 11.07 -2.78
C ASP A 50 1.28 11.03 -4.31
N THR A 51 1.64 12.17 -4.91
CA THR A 51 1.83 12.27 -6.37
C THR A 51 2.99 11.42 -6.84
N SER A 52 4.09 11.41 -6.08
CA SER A 52 5.31 10.66 -6.45
C SER A 52 5.10 9.16 -6.38
N VAL A 53 4.46 8.66 -5.31
CA VAL A 53 4.12 7.24 -5.17
C VAL A 53 3.14 6.81 -6.27
N TRP A 54 2.11 7.62 -6.53
CA TRP A 54 1.17 7.34 -7.61
C TRP A 54 1.85 7.24 -8.97
N ALA A 55 2.72 8.20 -9.31
CA ALA A 55 3.44 8.20 -10.57
C ALA A 55 4.38 6.99 -10.71
N VAL A 56 5.07 6.61 -9.63
CA VAL A 56 5.93 5.41 -9.61
C VAL A 56 5.11 4.15 -9.84
N MET A 57 4.00 3.96 -9.11
CA MET A 57 3.13 2.80 -9.24
C MET A 57 2.54 2.70 -10.66
N ALA A 58 1.99 3.79 -11.18
CA ALA A 58 1.45 3.82 -12.54
C ALA A 58 2.52 3.48 -13.59
N LYS A 59 3.74 4.01 -13.43
CA LYS A 59 4.84 3.73 -14.36
C LYS A 59 5.28 2.28 -14.31
N VAL A 60 5.47 1.72 -13.10
CA VAL A 60 5.85 0.31 -12.92
C VAL A 60 4.82 -0.59 -13.60
N LEU A 61 3.52 -0.37 -13.35
CA LEU A 61 2.45 -1.17 -13.96
C LEU A 61 2.34 -0.98 -15.49
N ALA A 62 2.75 0.17 -16.02
CA ALA A 62 2.67 0.45 -17.46
C ALA A 62 3.81 -0.17 -18.28
N ILE A 63 4.99 -0.37 -17.70
CA ILE A 63 6.20 -0.75 -18.45
C ILE A 63 6.83 -2.07 -18.02
N SER A 64 6.33 -2.69 -16.96
CA SER A 64 6.91 -3.92 -16.42
C SER A 64 5.86 -4.89 -15.91
N ASP A 65 6.17 -6.18 -16.04
CA ASP A 65 5.44 -7.27 -15.39
C ASP A 65 6.13 -7.61 -14.07
N ILE A 66 5.39 -7.59 -12.96
CA ILE A 66 5.89 -7.92 -11.63
C ILE A 66 5.68 -9.42 -11.41
N LEU A 67 6.76 -10.18 -11.45
CA LEU A 67 6.75 -11.65 -11.32
C LEU A 67 7.48 -12.11 -10.05
N GLY A 68 7.12 -13.30 -9.57
CA GLY A 68 7.80 -13.95 -8.45
C GLY A 68 9.20 -14.45 -8.84
N PRO A 69 10.05 -14.78 -7.85
CA PRO A 69 11.34 -15.41 -8.12
C PRO A 69 11.17 -16.78 -8.78
N LEU A 70 12.01 -17.06 -9.77
CA LEU A 70 12.06 -18.34 -10.47
C LEU A 70 13.20 -19.20 -9.94
N ASP A 71 13.02 -20.52 -9.92
CA ASP A 71 14.08 -21.48 -9.66
C ASP A 71 14.98 -21.69 -10.89
N GLU A 72 15.98 -22.57 -10.76
CA GLU A 72 16.92 -22.92 -11.85
C GLU A 72 16.24 -23.54 -13.09
N ASN A 73 15.01 -24.05 -12.93
CA ASN A 73 14.22 -24.70 -13.97
C ASN A 73 13.13 -23.77 -14.54
N GLY A 74 13.06 -22.51 -14.10
CA GLY A 74 12.06 -21.54 -14.53
C GLY A 74 10.68 -21.72 -13.88
N VAL A 75 10.58 -22.44 -12.76
CA VAL A 75 9.36 -22.62 -11.99
C VAL A 75 9.26 -21.54 -10.91
N GLU A 76 8.07 -20.96 -10.74
CA GLU A 76 7.82 -19.96 -9.69
C GLU A 76 7.98 -20.54 -8.30
N ILE A 77 8.77 -19.87 -7.47
CA ILE A 77 8.94 -20.22 -6.06
C ILE A 77 7.80 -19.55 -5.27
N PRO A 78 6.98 -20.31 -4.53
CA PRO A 78 5.91 -19.74 -3.72
C PRO A 78 6.49 -18.80 -2.67
N MET A 79 6.11 -17.52 -2.76
CA MET A 79 6.55 -16.47 -1.85
C MET A 79 5.50 -16.23 -0.77
N GLU A 80 5.90 -16.36 0.49
CA GLU A 80 5.09 -15.85 1.60
C GLU A 80 5.44 -14.38 1.87
N PRO A 81 4.52 -13.43 1.63
CA PRO A 81 4.79 -12.01 1.86
C PRO A 81 4.99 -11.75 3.36
N ARG A 82 6.19 -11.32 3.74
CA ARG A 82 6.54 -10.89 5.10
C ARG A 82 6.74 -9.39 5.13
N PHE A 83 5.87 -8.70 5.84
CA PHE A 83 5.97 -7.26 6.03
C PHE A 83 6.77 -6.95 7.29
N SER A 84 7.78 -6.11 7.17
CA SER A 84 8.54 -5.58 8.31
C SER A 84 8.26 -4.08 8.49
N THR A 85 8.62 -3.55 9.67
CA THR A 85 8.54 -2.11 9.90
C THR A 85 9.76 -1.41 9.30
N GLY A 86 9.57 -0.57 8.28
CA GLY A 86 10.62 0.28 7.70
C GLY A 86 11.02 -0.12 6.28
N ILE A 87 12.12 0.44 5.79
CA ILE A 87 12.76 -0.02 4.55
C ILE A 87 13.54 -1.28 4.92
N ALA A 88 13.08 -2.44 4.45
CA ALA A 88 13.87 -3.65 4.48
C ALA A 88 15.02 -3.46 3.47
N VAL A 89 16.23 -3.25 3.99
CA VAL A 89 17.49 -3.30 3.24
C VAL A 89 18.05 -4.71 3.36
#